data_AF-A0A4Y2I2K3-F1
#
_entry.id   AF-A0A4Y2I2K3-F1
#
_cell.length_a   1.000
_cell.length_b   1.000
_cell.length_c   1.000
_cell.angle_alpha   90.00
_cell.angle_beta   90.00
_cell.angle_gamma   90.00
#
_symmetry.space_group_name_H-M   'P 1'
#
loop_
_entity.id
_entity.type
_entity.pdbx_description
1 polymer ?
#
loop_
_entity_poly.entity_id
_entity_poly.type
_entity_poly.pdbx_seq_one_letter_code
_entity_poly.pdbx_strand_id
1 'polypeptide(L)'
;MHESTDVAGLAILMVILLYPYLDSFHDLLLCKPLPSTSTGTEIFKLLDDDDNCVNVCTDGAKAMTGKMSGAIAKIKGKGCSSVHCILHQHALAMKKMPPFKKQVLSETVKIINFIKSRPKNNRLFKILCDDMESLHTSLLLHPEIRWLFRGKSLICLFQLRNEVGIFLRDNDFALGEKLCDERKAVTVFDATDKVEGFKKKLKYWVDYIKNGSLDCFPLTKGFGEELESDIPADILNEFEVHLLRLTDDFNSYFPKRLHENLKENVWVVEPYSISKKPSSLTSQEYECLLDLTSDTAVTSKFKTEKSISDFWCTLKDEFKVLSDKANLILLPFATTYSVETGFSEYTATKTKYR
;
A
#
# COMPACT_ATOMS: atom_id res chain seq x y z
N MET A 1 19.82 25.73 8.38
CA MET A 1 19.89 26.79 7.36
C MET A 1 19.26 26.30 6.07
N HIS A 2 18.48 27.16 5.42
CA HIS A 2 17.88 26.86 4.12
C HIS A 2 17.88 28.12 3.26
N GLU A 3 18.18 27.95 1.97
CA GLU A 3 18.06 28.98 0.94
C GLU A 3 16.91 28.60 0.02
N SER A 4 16.04 29.55 -0.28
CA SER A 4 14.89 29.35 -1.16
C SER A 4 14.60 30.62 -1.96
N THR A 5 13.99 30.48 -3.12
CA THR A 5 13.59 31.61 -3.96
C THR A 5 12.13 31.97 -3.67
N ASP A 6 11.85 33.24 -3.40
CA ASP A 6 10.48 33.71 -3.23
C ASP A 6 9.72 33.87 -4.57
N VAL A 7 8.46 34.26 -4.48
CA VAL A 7 7.58 34.46 -5.65
C VAL A 7 8.03 35.60 -6.57
N ALA A 8 8.86 36.53 -6.09
CA ALA A 8 9.43 37.62 -6.86
C ALA A 8 10.80 37.25 -7.47
N GLY A 9 11.30 36.04 -7.25
CA GLY A 9 12.59 35.58 -7.75
C GLY A 9 13.78 35.94 -6.86
N LEU A 10 13.56 36.48 -5.65
CA LEU A 10 14.62 36.82 -4.71
C LEU A 10 15.06 35.57 -3.95
N ALA A 11 16.37 35.33 -3.90
CA ALA A 11 16.93 34.28 -3.07
C ALA A 11 16.92 34.73 -1.60
N ILE A 12 16.27 33.98 -0.73
CA ILE A 12 16.11 34.25 0.70
C ILE A 12 16.86 33.19 1.50
N LEU A 13 17.74 33.66 2.38
CA LEU A 13 18.40 32.82 3.37
C LEU A 13 17.59 32.84 4.67
N MET A 14 17.28 31.66 5.19
CA MET A 14 16.62 31.46 6.47
C MET A 14 17.49 30.61 7.40
N VAL A 15 17.72 31.12 8.62
CA VAL A 15 18.48 30.43 9.67
C VAL A 15 17.66 30.39 10.94
N ILE A 16 17.49 29.18 11.46
CA ILE A 16 16.77 28.90 12.69
C ILE A 16 17.80 28.31 13.67
N LEU A 17 17.86 28.87 14.86
CA LEU A 17 18.68 28.38 15.96
C LEU A 17 17.90 27.37 16.81
N LEU A 18 18.63 26.41 17.34
CA LEU A 18 18.15 25.29 18.16
C LEU A 18 18.93 25.30 19.47
N TYR A 19 18.25 25.56 20.59
CA TYR A 19 18.89 25.55 21.92
C TYR A 19 18.58 24.25 22.66
N PRO A 20 19.57 23.63 23.33
CA PRO A 20 19.38 22.33 23.98
C PRO A 20 18.58 22.34 25.29
N TYR A 21 18.19 23.49 25.87
CA TYR A 21 17.68 23.57 27.25
C TYR A 21 16.56 24.60 27.55
N LEU A 22 15.77 25.03 26.55
CA LEU A 22 14.61 25.91 26.79
C LEU A 22 13.34 25.30 26.16
N ASP A 23 12.19 25.42 26.85
CA ASP A 23 10.88 24.88 26.42
C ASP A 23 10.40 25.42 25.06
N SER A 24 11.00 26.51 24.56
CA SER A 24 10.84 27.01 23.19
C SER A 24 12.05 26.65 22.34
N PHE A 25 11.94 25.58 21.56
CA PHE A 25 13.05 24.89 20.88
C PHE A 25 13.64 25.61 19.66
N HIS A 26 13.05 26.69 19.15
CA HIS A 26 13.47 27.29 17.88
C HIS A 26 13.36 28.82 17.93
N ASP A 27 14.42 29.52 17.54
CA ASP A 27 14.36 30.96 17.29
C ASP A 27 14.81 31.30 15.87
N LEU A 28 14.14 32.26 15.24
CA LEU A 28 14.48 32.70 13.88
C LEU A 28 15.62 33.71 13.98
N LEU A 29 16.86 33.23 13.77
CA LEU A 29 18.04 34.09 13.78
C LEU A 29 18.04 35.07 12.62
N LEU A 30 17.73 34.61 11.42
CA LEU A 30 17.65 35.49 10.25
C LEU A 30 16.72 34.94 9.17
N CYS A 31 16.05 35.85 8.49
CA CYS A 31 15.33 35.63 7.24
C CYS A 31 15.58 36.86 6.36
N LYS A 32 16.57 36.79 5.47
CA LYS A 32 17.02 37.94 4.69
C LYS A 32 17.25 37.58 3.22
N PRO A 33 16.92 38.47 2.28
CA PRO A 33 17.30 38.29 0.89
C PRO A 33 18.82 38.33 0.74
N LEU A 34 19.35 37.53 -0.19
CA LEU A 34 20.74 37.53 -0.58
C LEU A 34 21.00 38.73 -1.52
N PRO A 35 22.02 39.58 -1.26
CA PRO A 35 22.18 40.85 -1.95
C PRO A 35 22.55 40.75 -3.43
N SER A 36 23.34 39.74 -3.82
CA SER A 36 23.84 39.61 -5.19
C SER A 36 23.90 38.18 -5.71
N THR A 37 24.59 37.27 -5.02
CA THR A 37 24.80 35.90 -5.50
C THR A 37 24.54 34.88 -4.40
N SER A 38 23.95 33.73 -4.73
CA SER A 38 23.77 32.61 -3.79
C SER A 38 25.08 31.83 -3.57
N THR A 39 26.20 32.52 -3.36
CA THR A 39 27.50 31.89 -3.11
C THR A 39 27.72 31.65 -1.61
N GLY A 40 28.48 30.60 -1.28
CA GLY A 40 28.78 30.27 0.11
C GLY A 40 29.54 31.35 0.87
N THR A 41 30.26 32.22 0.17
CA THR A 41 30.96 33.37 0.75
C THR A 41 30.01 34.47 1.19
N GLU A 42 28.98 34.79 0.40
CA GLU A 42 27.93 35.76 0.76
C GLU A 42 27.05 35.22 1.89
N ILE A 43 26.67 33.94 1.82
CA ILE A 43 25.90 33.28 2.88
C ILE A 43 26.67 33.32 4.20
N PHE A 44 27.99 33.07 4.19
CA PHE A 44 28.81 33.15 5.39
C PHE A 44 28.89 34.57 5.96
N LYS A 45 28.97 35.62 5.12
CA LYS A 45 29.00 37.02 5.59
C LYS A 45 27.70 37.45 6.28
N LEU A 46 26.57 36.82 5.94
CA LEU A 46 25.26 37.11 6.53
C LEU A 46 25.04 36.41 7.88
N LEU A 47 25.83 35.38 8.16
CA LEU A 47 25.88 34.77 9.48
C LEU A 47 26.73 35.68 10.36
N ASP A 48 26.12 36.26 11.39
CA ASP A 48 26.86 37.01 12.40
C ASP A 48 27.85 36.07 13.11
N ASP A 49 28.93 36.64 13.66
CA ASP A 49 30.16 35.95 14.08
C ASP A 49 29.98 35.11 15.38
N ASP A 50 28.90 34.34 15.49
CA ASP A 50 28.58 33.55 16.68
C ASP A 50 29.48 32.30 16.75
N ASP A 51 30.53 32.42 17.56
CA ASP A 51 31.54 31.38 17.77
C ASP A 51 31.00 30.14 18.54
N ASN A 52 29.73 30.15 18.97
CA ASN A 52 29.12 29.06 19.74
C ASN A 52 28.37 28.01 18.89
N CYS A 53 28.56 28.00 17.56
CA CYS A 53 27.97 27.00 16.67
C CYS A 53 28.50 25.59 16.97
N VAL A 54 27.64 24.68 17.44
CA VAL A 54 27.98 23.28 17.66
C VAL A 54 27.71 22.43 16.41
N ASN A 55 26.58 22.67 15.73
CA ASN A 55 26.19 21.92 14.53
C ASN A 55 25.37 22.78 13.56
N VAL A 56 25.66 22.66 12.26
CA VAL A 56 24.88 23.26 11.17
C VAL A 56 24.20 22.21 10.30
N CYS A 57 22.88 22.31 10.15
CA CYS A 57 22.09 21.48 9.25
C CYS A 57 21.76 22.24 7.96
N THR A 58 22.02 21.65 6.78
CA THR A 58 21.77 22.26 5.46
C THR A 58 21.22 21.27 4.45
N ASP A 59 20.57 21.73 3.39
CA ASP A 59 20.05 20.89 2.29
C ASP A 59 21.10 20.34 1.32
N GLY A 60 22.39 20.55 1.61
CA GLY A 60 23.46 20.00 0.79
C GLY A 60 23.78 20.77 -0.49
N ALA A 61 23.13 21.91 -0.77
CA ALA A 61 23.40 22.72 -1.95
C ALA A 61 24.90 23.05 -2.10
N LYS A 62 25.42 23.13 -3.33
CA LYS A 62 26.86 23.39 -3.59
C LYS A 62 27.34 24.71 -2.96
N ALA A 63 26.49 25.73 -2.91
CA ALA A 63 26.76 26.98 -2.22
C ALA A 63 26.99 26.80 -0.71
N MET A 64 26.34 25.82 -0.09
CA MET A 64 26.49 25.49 1.33
C MET A 64 27.65 24.54 1.56
N THR A 65 27.76 23.47 0.79
CA THR A 65 28.67 22.32 1.06
C THR A 65 29.95 22.31 0.24
N GLY A 66 30.14 23.25 -0.69
CA GLY A 66 31.32 23.29 -1.57
C GLY A 66 32.64 23.27 -0.78
N LYS A 67 33.57 22.38 -1.18
CA LYS A 67 34.84 22.15 -0.46
C LYS A 67 35.68 23.40 -0.21
N MET A 68 35.66 24.36 -1.14
CA MET A 68 36.54 25.54 -1.11
C MET A 68 35.81 26.86 -0.92
N SER A 69 34.60 26.98 -1.45
CA SER A 69 33.80 28.22 -1.43
C SER A 69 32.47 28.08 -0.70
N GLY A 70 32.17 26.91 -0.13
CA GLY A 70 30.92 26.65 0.57
C GLY A 70 30.86 27.32 1.94
N ALA A 71 29.66 27.79 2.32
CA ALA A 71 29.45 28.41 3.63
C ALA A 71 29.84 27.48 4.79
N ILE A 72 29.53 26.18 4.69
CA ILE A 72 29.86 25.17 5.70
C ILE A 72 31.36 24.95 5.83
N ALA A 73 32.11 25.01 4.73
CA ALA A 73 33.57 24.85 4.78
C ALA A 73 34.21 25.94 5.64
N LYS A 74 33.64 27.16 5.61
CA LYS A 74 34.05 28.29 6.45
C LYS A 74 33.59 28.13 7.90
N ILE A 75 32.34 27.73 8.13
CA ILE A 75 31.76 27.47 9.46
C ILE A 75 32.54 26.36 10.20
N LYS A 76 32.96 25.32 9.49
CA LYS A 76 33.78 24.23 10.06
C LYS A 76 35.14 24.70 10.55
N GLY A 77 35.70 25.76 9.97
CA GLY A 77 36.93 26.39 10.43
C GLY A 77 36.86 26.88 11.88
N LYS A 78 35.64 27.09 12.41
CA LYS A 78 35.38 27.49 13.80
C LYS A 78 35.09 26.32 14.75
N GLY A 79 35.27 25.07 14.31
CA GLY A 79 34.97 23.88 15.12
C GLY A 79 33.51 23.41 15.09
N CYS A 80 32.64 24.05 14.30
CA CYS A 80 31.25 23.64 14.17
C CYS A 80 31.10 22.40 13.25
N SER A 81 30.36 21.38 13.70
CA SER A 81 30.05 20.19 12.90
C SER A 81 28.97 20.48 11.86
N SER A 82 28.85 19.67 10.80
CA SER A 82 27.81 19.87 9.78
C SER A 82 27.08 18.58 9.46
N VAL A 83 25.76 18.66 9.36
CA VAL A 83 24.91 17.54 8.98
C VAL A 83 24.09 17.91 7.73
N HIS A 84 23.93 16.95 6.83
CA HIS A 84 23.01 17.08 5.72
C HIS A 84 21.58 16.84 6.23
N CYS A 85 20.68 17.77 5.97
CA CYS A 85 19.27 17.68 6.29
C CYS A 85 18.68 16.37 5.80
N ILE A 86 18.26 15.55 6.76
CA ILE A 86 17.68 14.23 6.51
C ILE A 86 16.42 14.31 5.64
N LEU A 87 15.65 15.41 5.74
CA LEU A 87 14.47 15.66 4.90
C LEU A 87 14.85 15.86 3.43
N HIS A 88 15.96 16.56 3.16
CA HIS A 88 16.46 16.74 1.80
C HIS A 88 17.02 15.44 1.23
N GLN A 89 17.80 14.69 2.01
CA GLN A 89 18.31 13.37 1.60
C GLN A 89 17.17 12.42 1.23
N HIS A 90 16.09 12.42 2.01
CA HIS A 90 14.89 11.68 1.68
C HIS A 90 14.24 12.13 0.36
N ALA A 91 14.13 13.44 0.12
CA ALA A 91 13.60 13.96 -1.14
C ALA A 91 14.46 13.57 -2.34
N LEU A 92 15.79 13.53 -2.19
CA LEU A 92 16.70 13.03 -3.22
C LEU A 92 16.51 11.53 -3.49
N ALA A 93 16.31 10.71 -2.45
CA ALA A 93 16.00 9.30 -2.60
C ALA A 93 14.70 9.08 -3.41
N MET A 94 13.71 9.96 -3.25
CA MET A 94 12.46 9.90 -4.01
C MET A 94 12.62 10.14 -5.51
N LYS A 95 13.64 10.93 -5.93
CA LYS A 95 13.92 11.13 -7.35
C LYS A 95 14.36 9.83 -8.05
N LYS A 96 14.86 8.85 -7.31
CA LYS A 96 15.31 7.54 -7.84
C LYS A 96 14.23 6.44 -7.76
N MET A 97 13.00 6.77 -7.38
CA MET A 97 11.93 5.79 -7.18
C MET A 97 11.39 5.25 -8.52
N PRO A 98 11.05 3.93 -8.61
CA PRO A 98 10.42 3.36 -9.78
C PRO A 98 9.13 4.09 -10.18
N PRO A 99 8.83 4.24 -11.50
CA PRO A 99 7.70 5.03 -12.00
C PRO A 99 6.35 4.63 -11.38
N PHE A 100 6.07 3.33 -11.25
CA PHE A 100 4.82 2.82 -10.68
C PHE A 100 4.58 3.30 -9.23
N LYS A 101 5.61 3.22 -8.37
CA LYS A 101 5.51 3.67 -6.96
C LYS A 101 5.31 5.18 -6.88
N LYS A 102 5.95 5.94 -7.77
CA LYS A 102 5.78 7.40 -7.87
C LYS A 102 4.37 7.77 -8.30
N GLN A 103 3.78 7.02 -9.24
CA GLN A 103 2.40 7.21 -9.68
C GLN A 103 1.41 7.01 -8.53
N VAL A 104 1.48 5.89 -7.80
CA VAL A 104 0.59 5.60 -6.67
C VAL A 104 0.63 6.72 -5.61
N LEU A 105 1.83 7.17 -5.24
CA LEU A 105 1.99 8.27 -4.28
C LEU A 105 1.45 9.60 -4.82
N SER A 106 1.61 9.87 -6.11
CA SER A 106 1.05 11.08 -6.75
C SER A 106 -0.47 11.06 -6.74
N GLU A 107 -1.10 9.93 -7.08
CA GLU A 107 -2.56 9.78 -7.05
C GLU A 107 -3.11 9.90 -5.62
N THR A 108 -2.44 9.28 -4.64
CA THR A 108 -2.75 9.40 -3.21
C THR A 108 -2.77 10.87 -2.76
N VAL A 109 -1.75 11.65 -3.13
CA VAL A 109 -1.68 13.08 -2.78
C VAL A 109 -2.82 13.87 -3.42
N LYS A 110 -3.18 13.59 -4.68
CA LYS A 110 -4.30 14.25 -5.36
C LYS A 110 -5.62 14.02 -4.63
N ILE A 111 -5.88 12.78 -4.21
CA ILE A 111 -7.09 12.40 -3.46
C ILE A 111 -7.14 13.11 -2.10
N ILE A 112 -6.06 13.02 -1.32
CA ILE A 112 -5.97 13.67 -0.01
C ILE A 112 -6.17 15.18 -0.15
N ASN A 113 -5.51 15.81 -1.11
CA ASN A 113 -5.65 17.25 -1.34
C ASN A 113 -7.08 17.60 -1.75
N PHE A 114 -7.73 16.83 -2.62
CA PHE A 114 -9.12 17.08 -3.00
C PHE A 114 -10.07 17.09 -1.79
N ILE A 115 -9.89 16.15 -0.86
CA ILE A 115 -10.73 16.03 0.34
C ILE A 115 -10.37 17.09 1.38
N LYS A 116 -9.07 17.30 1.64
CA LYS A 116 -8.59 18.10 2.78
C LYS A 116 -8.39 19.58 2.48
N SER A 117 -8.07 19.96 1.24
CA SER A 117 -7.80 21.38 0.90
C SER A 117 -9.05 22.25 0.97
N ARG A 118 -10.25 21.66 0.81
CA ARG A 118 -11.52 22.37 0.86
C ARG A 118 -12.20 22.14 2.22
N PRO A 119 -12.48 23.19 3.02
CA PRO A 119 -13.10 23.03 4.33
C PRO A 119 -14.48 22.34 4.28
N LYS A 120 -15.25 22.53 3.20
CA LYS A 120 -16.53 21.83 2.99
C LYS A 120 -16.29 20.32 2.83
N ASN A 121 -15.39 19.93 1.94
CA ASN A 121 -15.10 18.52 1.67
C ASN A 121 -14.59 17.80 2.92
N ASN A 122 -13.67 18.42 3.67
CA ASN A 122 -13.15 17.85 4.91
C ASN A 122 -14.24 17.64 5.97
N ARG A 123 -15.24 18.54 6.07
CA ARG A 123 -16.39 18.39 6.98
C ARG A 123 -17.34 17.28 6.54
N LEU A 124 -17.70 17.25 5.24
CA LEU A 124 -18.59 16.22 4.69
C LEU A 124 -17.95 14.83 4.76
N PHE A 125 -16.66 14.72 4.45
CA PHE A 125 -15.92 13.47 4.55
C PHE A 125 -15.87 12.97 6.00
N LYS A 126 -15.69 13.87 6.97
CA LYS A 126 -15.74 13.50 8.39
C LYS A 126 -17.10 12.93 8.78
N ILE A 127 -18.20 13.57 8.37
CA ILE A 127 -19.56 13.08 8.63
C ILE A 127 -19.74 11.69 8.03
N LEU A 128 -19.31 11.49 6.78
CA LEU A 128 -19.36 10.17 6.13
C LEU A 128 -18.58 9.11 6.91
N CYS A 129 -17.38 9.44 7.40
CA CYS A 129 -16.61 8.52 8.24
C CYS A 129 -17.30 8.22 9.59
N ASP A 130 -17.93 9.23 10.20
CA ASP A 130 -18.66 9.05 11.45
C ASP A 130 -19.90 8.15 11.23
N ASP A 131 -20.64 8.35 10.14
CA ASP A 131 -21.83 7.56 9.77
C ASP A 131 -21.50 6.10 9.41
N MET A 132 -20.30 5.84 8.89
CA MET A 132 -19.81 4.49 8.56
C MET A 132 -19.03 3.83 9.71
N GLU A 133 -18.99 4.45 10.89
CA GLU A 133 -18.27 3.98 12.07
C GLU A 133 -16.78 3.70 11.79
N SER A 134 -16.16 4.53 10.94
CA SER A 134 -14.79 4.33 10.49
C SER A 134 -13.76 4.54 11.60
N LEU A 135 -12.67 3.77 11.57
CA LEU A 135 -11.54 3.87 12.51
C LEU A 135 -10.85 5.23 12.51
N HIS A 136 -10.92 5.93 11.38
CA HIS A 136 -10.35 7.25 11.19
C HIS A 136 -11.42 8.19 10.65
N THR A 137 -11.54 9.36 11.26
CA THR A 137 -12.55 10.36 10.87
C THR A 137 -11.97 11.47 10.00
N SER A 138 -10.67 11.38 9.67
CA SER A 138 -10.01 12.34 8.79
C SER A 138 -8.76 11.77 8.14
N LEU A 139 -8.49 12.21 6.91
CA LEU A 139 -7.21 11.96 6.25
C LEU A 139 -6.12 12.89 6.78
N LEU A 140 -4.87 12.42 6.76
CA LEU A 140 -3.69 13.22 7.09
C LEU A 140 -3.33 14.12 5.90
N LEU A 141 -3.31 15.45 6.09
CA LEU A 141 -2.88 16.39 5.06
C LEU A 141 -1.35 16.29 4.88
N HIS A 142 -0.91 16.28 3.63
CA HIS A 142 0.51 16.32 3.29
C HIS A 142 1.01 17.73 3.03
N PRO A 143 2.07 18.20 3.72
CA PRO A 143 3.06 19.03 3.06
C PRO A 143 3.91 18.14 2.15
N GLU A 144 4.21 18.61 0.93
CA GLU A 144 4.82 17.84 -0.16
C GLU A 144 6.18 17.17 0.15
N ILE A 145 6.76 17.41 1.33
CA ILE A 145 8.19 17.29 1.65
C ILE A 145 8.55 16.08 2.54
N ARG A 146 7.62 15.20 2.96
CA ARG A 146 7.97 14.12 3.94
C ARG A 146 7.42 12.73 3.60
N TRP A 147 8.28 11.83 3.12
CA TRP A 147 7.94 10.41 2.85
C TRP A 147 7.47 9.62 4.08
N LEU A 148 8.03 9.92 5.27
CA LEU A 148 7.60 9.34 6.55
C LEU A 148 6.11 9.58 6.82
N PHE A 149 5.57 10.68 6.32
CA PHE A 149 4.15 10.98 6.40
C PHE A 149 3.37 10.36 5.24
N ARG A 150 3.96 10.24 4.04
CA ARG A 150 3.34 9.56 2.86
C ARG A 150 3.00 8.10 3.13
N GLY A 151 3.86 7.36 3.84
CA GLY A 151 3.53 6.00 4.28
C GLY A 151 2.30 5.97 5.20
N LYS A 152 2.28 6.80 6.25
CA LYS A 152 1.14 6.88 7.18
C LYS A 152 -0.15 7.34 6.52
N SER A 153 -0.06 8.24 5.55
CA SER A 153 -1.24 8.77 4.87
C SER A 153 -1.74 7.83 3.78
N LEU A 154 -0.84 7.06 3.15
CA LEU A 154 -1.24 5.95 2.29
C LEU A 154 -1.96 4.87 3.10
N ILE A 155 -1.45 4.52 4.29
CA ILE A 155 -2.11 3.59 5.22
C ILE A 155 -3.49 4.13 5.61
N CYS A 156 -3.58 5.39 6.05
CA CYS A 156 -4.83 6.02 6.45
C CYS A 156 -5.83 6.12 5.28
N LEU A 157 -5.38 6.47 4.07
CA LEU A 157 -6.21 6.49 2.87
C LEU A 157 -6.69 5.09 2.48
N PHE A 158 -5.84 4.07 2.63
CA PHE A 158 -6.23 2.69 2.36
C PHE A 158 -7.21 2.13 3.40
N GLN A 159 -7.05 2.52 4.67
CA GLN A 159 -8.00 2.19 5.73
C GLN A 159 -9.37 2.81 5.46
N LEU A 160 -9.38 4.05 4.96
CA LEU A 160 -10.60 4.77 4.58
C LEU A 160 -11.00 4.61 3.11
N ARG A 161 -10.49 3.59 2.40
CA ARG A 161 -10.68 3.48 0.94
C ARG A 161 -12.16 3.41 0.53
N ASN A 162 -13.03 2.87 1.39
CA ASN A 162 -14.46 2.73 1.11
C ASN A 162 -15.15 4.10 1.19
N GLU A 163 -14.92 4.81 2.30
CA GLU A 163 -15.35 6.18 2.58
C GLU A 163 -14.86 7.11 1.48
N VAL A 164 -13.56 7.01 1.15
CA VAL A 164 -12.92 7.80 0.11
C VAL A 164 -13.53 7.46 -1.25
N GLY A 165 -13.76 6.18 -1.56
CA GLY A 165 -14.41 5.76 -2.80
C GLY A 165 -15.82 6.35 -2.96
N ILE A 166 -16.65 6.26 -1.92
CA ILE A 166 -17.99 6.88 -1.89
C ILE A 166 -17.88 8.39 -2.09
N PHE A 167 -17.06 9.06 -1.28
CA PHE A 167 -16.91 10.51 -1.32
C PHE A 167 -16.43 11.02 -2.68
N LEU A 168 -15.48 10.32 -3.32
CA LEU A 168 -14.97 10.72 -4.63
C LEU A 168 -16.01 10.52 -5.74
N ARG A 169 -16.85 9.48 -5.68
CA ARG A 169 -17.94 9.27 -6.64
C ARG A 169 -19.03 10.33 -6.52
N ASP A 170 -19.44 10.65 -5.30
CA ASP A 170 -20.46 11.69 -5.05
C ASP A 170 -20.01 13.09 -5.48
N ASN A 171 -18.71 13.26 -5.77
CA ASN A 171 -18.12 14.51 -6.25
C ASN A 171 -17.51 14.38 -7.66
N ASP A 172 -17.87 13.34 -8.44
CA ASP A 172 -17.40 13.10 -9.82
C ASP A 172 -15.88 13.20 -10.02
N PHE A 173 -15.11 12.75 -9.02
CA PHE A 173 -13.66 12.81 -9.08
C PHE A 173 -13.09 11.57 -9.80
N ALA A 174 -12.37 11.77 -10.89
CA ALA A 174 -11.89 10.72 -11.80
C ALA A 174 -11.06 9.57 -11.17
N LEU A 175 -10.53 9.74 -9.94
CA LEU A 175 -9.84 8.67 -9.22
C LEU A 175 -10.76 7.84 -8.31
N GLY A 176 -12.04 8.17 -8.21
CA GLY A 176 -13.02 7.42 -7.39
C GLY A 176 -13.21 5.98 -7.83
N GLU A 177 -13.14 5.72 -9.15
CA GLU A 177 -13.24 4.37 -9.72
C GLU A 177 -12.03 3.50 -9.38
N LYS A 178 -10.84 4.09 -9.22
CA LYS A 178 -9.60 3.34 -8.92
C LYS A 178 -9.51 2.83 -7.48
N LEU A 179 -10.23 3.43 -6.55
CA LEU A 179 -10.30 2.98 -5.15
C LEU A 179 -11.43 1.98 -4.92
N CYS A 180 -12.34 1.86 -5.89
CA CYS A 180 -13.28 0.76 -5.98
C CYS A 180 -12.56 -0.45 -6.57
N ASP A 181 -11.68 -1.07 -5.77
CA ASP A 181 -11.83 -2.51 -5.70
C ASP A 181 -13.19 -2.70 -5.03
N GLU A 182 -14.24 -2.85 -5.84
CA GLU A 182 -15.32 -3.73 -5.47
C GLU A 182 -14.63 -5.04 -5.11
N ARG A 183 -14.28 -5.20 -3.83
CA ARG A 183 -13.78 -6.47 -3.35
C ARG A 183 -14.94 -7.41 -3.61
N LYS A 184 -14.88 -8.16 -4.72
CA LYS A 184 -15.38 -9.52 -4.71
C LYS A 184 -14.74 -10.11 -3.47
N ALA A 185 -15.53 -10.33 -2.42
CA ALA A 185 -15.05 -10.91 -1.19
C ALA A 185 -14.26 -12.16 -1.60
N VAL A 186 -12.93 -12.10 -1.48
CA VAL A 186 -12.07 -13.20 -1.93
C VAL A 186 -12.32 -14.32 -0.94
N THR A 187 -13.05 -15.33 -1.39
CA THR A 187 -13.40 -16.48 -0.57
C THR A 187 -12.21 -17.43 -0.47
N VAL A 188 -12.30 -18.39 0.45
CA VAL A 188 -11.34 -19.50 0.49
C VAL A 188 -11.28 -20.24 -0.85
N PHE A 189 -12.41 -20.38 -1.54
CA PHE A 189 -12.49 -21.00 -2.86
C PHE A 189 -11.69 -20.22 -3.92
N ASP A 190 -11.87 -18.89 -3.96
CA ASP A 190 -11.12 -18.03 -4.89
C ASP A 190 -9.60 -18.10 -4.67
N ALA A 191 -9.18 -18.11 -3.41
CA ALA A 191 -7.77 -18.21 -3.04
C ALA A 191 -7.20 -19.59 -3.43
N THR A 192 -7.94 -20.65 -3.15
CA THR A 192 -7.60 -22.03 -3.48
C THR A 192 -7.49 -22.25 -4.99
N ASP A 193 -8.42 -21.74 -5.78
CA ASP A 193 -8.38 -21.84 -7.25
C ASP A 193 -7.15 -21.13 -7.84
N LYS A 194 -6.78 -19.97 -7.29
CA LYS A 194 -5.56 -19.26 -7.68
C LYS A 194 -4.30 -20.05 -7.34
N VAL A 195 -4.24 -20.69 -6.17
CA VAL A 195 -3.11 -21.55 -5.76
C VAL A 195 -3.00 -22.76 -6.69
N GLU A 196 -4.09 -23.45 -7.00
CA GLU A 196 -4.07 -24.60 -7.91
C GLU A 196 -3.72 -24.19 -9.34
N GLY A 197 -4.22 -23.04 -9.80
CA GLY A 197 -3.81 -22.45 -11.07
C GLY A 197 -2.31 -22.18 -11.12
N PHE A 198 -1.72 -21.69 -10.02
CA PHE A 198 -0.28 -21.48 -9.92
C PHE A 198 0.51 -22.78 -9.89
N LYS A 199 0.09 -23.81 -9.14
CA LYS A 199 0.73 -25.13 -9.16
C LYS A 199 0.72 -25.76 -10.56
N LYS A 200 -0.39 -25.63 -11.30
CA LYS A 200 -0.45 -26.06 -12.71
C LYS A 200 0.55 -25.33 -13.59
N LYS A 201 0.73 -24.02 -13.38
CA LYS A 201 1.76 -23.22 -14.07
C LYS A 201 3.17 -23.67 -13.71
N LEU A 202 3.48 -23.90 -12.43
CA LEU A 202 4.79 -24.41 -12.01
C LEU A 202 5.13 -25.72 -12.72
N LYS A 203 4.19 -26.67 -12.76
CA LYS A 203 4.36 -27.92 -13.48
C LYS A 203 4.62 -27.69 -14.97
N TYR A 204 3.79 -26.85 -15.60
CA TYR A 204 3.97 -26.49 -17.00
C TYR A 204 5.34 -25.85 -17.26
N TRP A 205 5.81 -24.94 -16.40
CA TRP A 205 7.11 -24.28 -16.55
C TRP A 205 8.28 -25.26 -16.41
N VAL A 206 8.20 -26.20 -15.46
CA VAL A 206 9.19 -27.30 -15.34
C VAL A 206 9.24 -28.13 -16.62
N ASP A 207 8.07 -28.56 -17.13
CA ASP A 207 7.98 -29.34 -18.36
C ASP A 207 8.45 -28.55 -19.59
N TYR A 208 8.25 -27.23 -19.59
CA TYR A 208 8.60 -26.34 -20.70
C TYR A 208 10.09 -25.99 -20.74
N ILE A 209 10.72 -25.79 -19.58
CA ILE A 209 12.18 -25.54 -19.47
C ILE A 209 13.00 -26.71 -20.01
N LYS A 210 12.50 -27.94 -19.85
CA LYS A 210 13.11 -29.14 -20.44
C LYS A 210 13.21 -29.10 -21.97
N ASN A 211 12.39 -28.28 -22.63
CA ASN A 211 12.43 -28.07 -24.07
C ASN A 211 13.39 -26.95 -24.50
N GLY A 212 14.16 -26.38 -23.56
CA GLY A 212 15.20 -25.38 -23.86
C GLY A 212 14.73 -23.92 -23.92
N SER A 213 13.49 -23.61 -23.56
CA SER A 213 12.94 -22.24 -23.63
C SER A 213 12.57 -21.66 -22.26
N LEU A 214 12.81 -20.36 -22.09
CA LEU A 214 12.38 -19.54 -20.95
C LEU A 214 11.24 -18.56 -21.31
N ASP A 215 10.45 -18.83 -22.36
CA ASP A 215 9.32 -17.95 -22.76
C ASP A 215 8.29 -17.71 -21.65
N CYS A 216 8.22 -18.63 -20.69
CA CYS A 216 7.39 -18.50 -19.49
C CYS A 216 7.82 -17.35 -18.56
N PHE A 217 9.00 -16.77 -18.80
CA PHE A 217 9.63 -15.73 -18.00
C PHE A 217 10.00 -14.53 -18.92
N PRO A 218 9.05 -13.61 -19.18
CA PRO A 218 9.25 -12.53 -20.15
C PRO A 218 10.45 -11.62 -19.86
N LEU A 219 10.78 -11.42 -18.58
CA LEU A 219 11.92 -10.60 -18.15
C LEU A 219 13.27 -11.27 -18.43
N THR A 220 13.34 -12.60 -18.43
CA THR A 220 14.58 -13.34 -18.75
C THR A 220 14.69 -13.61 -20.24
N LYS A 221 13.57 -13.69 -20.97
CA LYS A 221 13.53 -13.75 -22.43
C LYS A 221 14.24 -12.55 -23.06
N GLY A 222 13.97 -11.34 -22.58
CA GLY A 222 14.62 -10.12 -23.10
C GLY A 222 16.15 -10.12 -22.98
N PHE A 223 16.71 -10.85 -22.01
CA PHE A 223 18.16 -11.02 -21.89
C PHE A 223 18.73 -12.04 -22.89
N GLY A 224 17.99 -13.09 -23.23
CA GLY A 224 18.44 -14.10 -24.20
C GLY A 224 18.41 -13.58 -25.65
N GLU A 225 17.43 -12.74 -25.98
CA GLU A 225 17.32 -12.09 -27.29
C GLU A 225 18.47 -11.12 -27.58
N GLU A 226 19.07 -10.51 -26.54
CA GLU A 226 20.25 -9.63 -26.66
C GLU A 226 21.57 -10.41 -26.91
N LEU A 227 21.59 -11.71 -26.63
CA LEU A 227 22.81 -12.53 -26.62
C LEU A 227 23.03 -13.36 -27.90
N GLU A 228 22.10 -13.35 -28.87
CA GLU A 228 22.13 -14.15 -30.12
C GLU A 228 22.62 -15.61 -29.92
N SER A 229 22.32 -16.21 -28.77
CA SER A 229 22.80 -17.54 -28.40
C SER A 229 21.77 -18.30 -27.58
N ASP A 230 21.77 -19.63 -27.74
CA ASP A 230 20.94 -20.52 -26.94
C ASP A 230 21.27 -20.38 -25.44
N ILE A 231 20.25 -20.49 -24.60
CA ILE A 231 20.42 -20.43 -23.14
C ILE A 231 21.28 -21.63 -22.69
N PRO A 232 22.37 -21.42 -21.94
CA PRO A 232 23.20 -22.51 -21.43
C PRO A 232 22.40 -23.54 -20.63
N ALA A 233 22.70 -24.82 -20.86
CA ALA A 233 22.04 -25.95 -20.18
C ALA A 233 22.12 -25.86 -18.65
N ASP A 234 23.23 -25.35 -18.11
CA ASP A 234 23.41 -25.16 -16.67
C ASP A 234 22.40 -24.17 -16.08
N ILE A 235 22.07 -23.10 -16.82
CA ILE A 235 21.07 -22.12 -16.39
C ILE A 235 19.68 -22.74 -16.42
N LEU A 236 19.34 -23.48 -17.49
CA LEU A 236 18.06 -24.19 -17.57
C LEU A 236 17.89 -25.19 -16.42
N ASN A 237 18.96 -25.90 -16.06
CA ASN A 237 18.97 -26.83 -14.94
C ASN A 237 18.76 -26.12 -13.58
N GLU A 238 19.38 -24.96 -13.35
CA GLU A 238 19.14 -24.16 -12.13
C GLU A 238 17.67 -23.69 -12.02
N PHE A 239 17.09 -23.26 -13.14
CA PHE A 239 15.66 -22.90 -13.18
C PHE A 239 14.76 -24.11 -12.90
N GLU A 240 15.05 -25.27 -13.49
CA GLU A 240 14.31 -26.50 -13.23
C GLU A 240 14.36 -26.88 -11.74
N VAL A 241 15.56 -26.91 -11.14
CA VAL A 241 15.75 -27.23 -9.72
C VAL A 241 14.98 -26.24 -8.83
N HIS A 242 15.04 -24.94 -9.15
CA HIS A 242 14.32 -23.93 -8.39
C HIS A 242 12.80 -24.12 -8.46
N LEU A 243 12.25 -24.37 -9.65
CA LEU A 243 10.80 -24.58 -9.82
C LEU A 243 10.31 -25.88 -9.19
N LEU A 244 11.11 -26.94 -9.19
CA LEU A 244 10.80 -28.18 -8.47
C LEU A 244 10.73 -27.94 -6.96
N ARG A 245 11.71 -27.24 -6.38
CA ARG A 245 11.69 -26.85 -4.96
C ARG A 245 10.46 -25.99 -4.64
N LEU A 246 10.16 -25.01 -5.48
CA LEU A 246 8.98 -24.16 -5.30
C LEU A 246 7.68 -24.99 -5.37
N THR A 247 7.63 -26.00 -6.24
CA THR A 247 6.50 -26.94 -6.32
C THR A 247 6.34 -27.71 -5.01
N ASP A 248 7.44 -28.21 -4.43
CA ASP A 248 7.43 -28.93 -3.16
C ASP A 248 6.99 -28.03 -2.00
N ASP A 249 7.50 -26.80 -1.94
CA ASP A 249 7.09 -25.80 -0.95
C ASP A 249 5.58 -25.55 -1.03
N PHE A 250 5.05 -25.29 -2.22
CA PHE A 250 3.60 -25.07 -2.42
C PHE A 250 2.77 -26.30 -2.04
N ASN A 251 3.26 -27.52 -2.28
CA ASN A 251 2.56 -28.73 -1.87
C ASN A 251 2.60 -28.95 -0.35
N SER A 252 3.67 -28.53 0.31
CA SER A 252 3.81 -28.53 1.77
C SER A 252 2.85 -27.52 2.43
N TYR A 253 2.85 -26.26 1.96
CA TYR A 253 1.98 -25.21 2.51
C TYR A 253 0.51 -25.41 2.18
N PHE A 254 0.19 -25.97 1.01
CA PHE A 254 -1.18 -26.15 0.52
C PHE A 254 -1.45 -27.62 0.18
N PRO A 255 -1.58 -28.50 1.19
CA PRO A 255 -1.75 -29.93 0.99
C PRO A 255 -3.07 -30.25 0.26
N LYS A 256 -3.08 -31.36 -0.48
CA LYS A 256 -4.26 -31.82 -1.23
C LYS A 256 -5.50 -32.00 -0.36
N ARG A 257 -5.33 -32.43 0.90
CA ARG A 257 -6.42 -32.58 1.86
C ARG A 257 -7.20 -31.28 2.11
N LEU A 258 -6.51 -30.13 2.09
CA LEU A 258 -7.16 -28.82 2.21
C LEU A 258 -8.14 -28.59 1.05
N HIS A 259 -7.77 -29.03 -0.15
CA HIS A 259 -8.58 -28.90 -1.37
C HIS A 259 -9.72 -29.93 -1.38
N GLU A 260 -9.49 -31.14 -0.88
CA GLU A 260 -10.52 -32.17 -0.73
C GLU A 260 -11.63 -31.69 0.21
N ASN A 261 -11.28 -31.15 1.38
CA ASN A 261 -12.24 -30.57 2.30
C ASN A 261 -13.05 -29.41 1.67
N LEU A 262 -12.43 -28.61 0.80
CA LEU A 262 -13.14 -27.54 0.08
C LEU A 262 -14.07 -28.09 -1.00
N LYS A 263 -13.67 -29.16 -1.70
CA LYS A 263 -14.53 -29.84 -2.69
C LYS A 263 -15.82 -30.37 -2.06
N GLU A 264 -15.76 -30.83 -0.81
CA GLU A 264 -16.96 -31.25 -0.07
C GLU A 264 -17.92 -30.10 0.24
N ASN A 265 -17.45 -28.84 0.15
CA ASN A 265 -18.21 -27.63 0.44
C ASN A 265 -18.52 -26.81 -0.83
N VAL A 266 -18.37 -27.39 -2.03
CA VAL A 266 -18.66 -26.71 -3.31
C VAL A 266 -20.11 -26.22 -3.40
N TRP A 267 -21.04 -26.85 -2.67
CA TRP A 267 -22.44 -26.40 -2.59
C TRP A 267 -22.59 -24.96 -2.06
N VAL A 268 -21.57 -24.41 -1.39
CA VAL A 268 -21.55 -23.02 -0.91
C VAL A 268 -21.37 -22.04 -2.07
N VAL A 269 -20.61 -22.38 -3.11
CA VAL A 269 -20.31 -21.50 -4.26
C VAL A 269 -21.13 -21.87 -5.50
N GLU A 270 -21.46 -23.15 -5.66
CA GLU A 270 -22.23 -23.69 -6.77
C GLU A 270 -23.36 -24.60 -6.25
N PRO A 271 -24.35 -24.07 -5.49
CA PRO A 271 -25.43 -24.88 -4.93
C PRO A 271 -26.22 -25.64 -6.01
N TYR A 272 -26.36 -25.05 -7.20
CA TYR A 272 -27.11 -25.61 -8.33
C TYR A 272 -26.35 -26.67 -9.16
N SER A 273 -25.03 -26.84 -8.94
CA SER A 273 -24.22 -27.85 -9.63
C SER A 273 -24.20 -29.21 -8.92
N ILE A 274 -24.85 -29.31 -7.76
CA ILE A 274 -24.78 -30.48 -6.88
C ILE A 274 -25.74 -31.59 -7.36
N SER A 275 -25.18 -32.69 -7.84
CA SER A 275 -25.94 -33.88 -8.30
C SER A 275 -25.97 -35.03 -7.28
N LYS A 276 -25.06 -35.01 -6.30
CA LYS A 276 -24.96 -36.01 -5.24
C LYS A 276 -24.81 -35.31 -3.90
N LYS A 277 -25.37 -35.90 -2.85
CA LYS A 277 -25.25 -35.40 -1.49
C LYS A 277 -23.77 -35.21 -1.09
N PRO A 278 -23.35 -33.97 -0.74
CA PRO A 278 -22.02 -33.72 -0.18
C PRO A 278 -21.85 -34.41 1.18
N SER A 279 -20.66 -34.93 1.46
CA SER A 279 -20.29 -35.50 2.78
C SER A 279 -20.32 -34.46 3.90
N SER A 280 -20.14 -33.17 3.57
CA SER A 280 -20.23 -32.06 4.50
C SER A 280 -21.65 -31.83 5.05
N LEU A 281 -22.69 -32.38 4.40
CA LEU A 281 -24.10 -32.17 4.77
C LEU A 281 -24.74 -33.39 5.43
N THR A 282 -25.55 -33.15 6.46
CA THR A 282 -26.50 -34.14 7.00
C THR A 282 -27.65 -34.37 6.03
N SER A 283 -28.49 -35.39 6.26
CA SER A 283 -29.58 -35.69 5.30
C SER A 283 -30.63 -34.59 5.30
N GLN A 284 -30.93 -34.04 6.48
CA GLN A 284 -31.83 -32.91 6.65
C GLN A 284 -31.29 -31.62 6.00
N GLU A 285 -29.99 -31.35 6.12
CA GLU A 285 -29.37 -30.20 5.42
C GLU A 285 -29.39 -30.38 3.91
N TYR A 286 -29.21 -31.61 3.41
CA TYR A 286 -29.28 -31.88 1.99
C TYR A 286 -30.69 -31.74 1.43
N GLU A 287 -31.71 -32.19 2.15
CA GLU A 287 -33.12 -31.92 1.80
C GLU A 287 -33.40 -30.41 1.72
N CYS A 288 -32.92 -29.65 2.71
CA CYS A 288 -33.00 -28.20 2.70
C CYS A 288 -32.29 -27.57 1.50
N LEU A 289 -31.18 -28.15 1.03
CA LEU A 289 -30.47 -27.68 -0.17
C LEU A 289 -31.29 -27.98 -1.44
N LEU A 290 -31.98 -29.10 -1.50
CA LEU A 290 -32.88 -29.43 -2.61
C LEU A 290 -34.07 -28.47 -2.67
N ASP A 291 -34.63 -28.10 -1.52
CA ASP A 291 -35.69 -27.09 -1.45
C ASP A 291 -35.16 -25.72 -1.91
N LEU A 292 -34.00 -25.30 -1.43
CA LEU A 292 -33.32 -24.06 -1.81
C LEU A 292 -33.08 -23.98 -3.33
N THR A 293 -32.56 -25.06 -3.91
CA THR A 293 -32.23 -25.10 -5.34
C THR A 293 -33.46 -25.22 -6.25
N SER A 294 -34.61 -25.64 -5.71
CA SER A 294 -35.89 -25.68 -6.41
C SER A 294 -36.66 -24.35 -6.32
N ASP A 295 -36.29 -23.47 -5.40
CA ASP A 295 -36.91 -22.15 -5.24
C ASP A 295 -36.45 -21.16 -6.33
N THR A 296 -37.40 -20.78 -7.19
CA THR A 296 -37.16 -19.84 -8.31
C THR A 296 -36.84 -18.41 -7.86
N ALA A 297 -37.37 -17.96 -6.71
CA ALA A 297 -37.07 -16.66 -6.14
C ALA A 297 -35.64 -16.63 -5.60
N VAL A 298 -35.21 -17.67 -4.89
CA VAL A 298 -33.83 -17.82 -4.42
C VAL A 298 -32.86 -17.94 -5.60
N THR A 299 -33.22 -18.67 -6.65
CA THR A 299 -32.43 -18.76 -7.89
C THR A 299 -32.23 -17.41 -8.55
N SER A 300 -33.26 -16.56 -8.51
CA SER A 300 -33.16 -15.19 -9.03
C SER A 300 -32.23 -14.35 -8.15
N LYS A 301 -32.37 -14.43 -6.81
CA LYS A 301 -31.46 -13.77 -5.85
C LYS A 301 -30.00 -14.17 -6.10
N PHE A 302 -29.71 -15.47 -6.25
CA PHE A 302 -28.36 -15.98 -6.51
C PHE A 302 -27.72 -15.36 -7.75
N LYS A 303 -28.50 -15.15 -8.83
CA LYS A 303 -28.01 -14.56 -10.08
C LYS A 303 -27.81 -13.05 -10.01
N THR A 304 -28.54 -12.36 -9.13
CA THR A 304 -28.52 -10.89 -9.02
C THR A 304 -27.59 -10.38 -7.94
N GLU A 305 -27.26 -11.21 -6.94
CA GLU A 305 -26.43 -10.80 -5.81
C GLU A 305 -24.97 -10.54 -6.21
N LYS A 306 -24.36 -9.57 -5.53
CA LYS A 306 -23.00 -9.08 -5.87
C LYS A 306 -21.90 -10.04 -5.41
N SER A 307 -22.14 -10.78 -4.34
CA SER A 307 -21.19 -11.76 -3.82
C SER A 307 -21.91 -12.97 -3.22
N ILE A 308 -21.19 -14.10 -3.17
CA ILE A 308 -21.72 -15.33 -2.57
C ILE A 308 -22.00 -15.15 -1.08
N SER A 309 -21.22 -14.33 -0.38
CA SER A 309 -21.44 -14.02 1.04
C SER A 309 -22.73 -13.25 1.25
N ASP A 310 -23.01 -12.25 0.40
CA ASP A 310 -24.24 -11.46 0.46
C ASP A 310 -25.46 -12.35 0.20
N PHE A 311 -25.37 -13.22 -0.82
CA PHE A 311 -26.40 -14.21 -1.11
C PHE A 311 -26.76 -15.04 0.12
N TRP A 312 -25.78 -15.67 0.78
CA TRP A 312 -26.05 -16.47 1.98
C TRP A 312 -26.63 -15.64 3.13
N CYS A 313 -26.18 -14.40 3.30
CA CYS A 313 -26.73 -13.48 4.31
C CYS A 313 -28.22 -13.12 4.06
N THR A 314 -28.66 -13.04 2.80
CA THR A 314 -30.09 -12.81 2.48
C THR A 314 -30.98 -13.99 2.88
N LEU A 315 -30.42 -15.19 3.01
CA LEU A 315 -31.15 -16.43 3.31
C LEU A 315 -31.12 -16.82 4.80
N LYS A 316 -30.58 -15.97 5.67
CA LYS A 316 -30.42 -16.25 7.11
C LYS A 316 -31.73 -16.60 7.83
N ASP A 317 -32.87 -16.13 7.32
CA ASP A 317 -34.18 -16.33 7.92
C ASP A 317 -34.91 -17.52 7.26
N GLU A 318 -34.92 -17.59 5.93
CA GLU A 318 -35.63 -18.63 5.14
C GLU A 318 -34.88 -19.98 5.13
N PHE A 319 -33.55 -19.97 4.98
CA PHE A 319 -32.69 -21.17 4.91
C PHE A 319 -31.57 -21.10 5.96
N LYS A 320 -31.95 -20.78 7.20
CA LYS A 320 -31.03 -20.51 8.30
C LYS A 320 -29.89 -21.53 8.47
N VAL A 321 -30.23 -22.82 8.48
CA VAL A 321 -29.25 -23.89 8.72
C VAL A 321 -28.15 -23.91 7.65
N LEU A 322 -28.54 -23.75 6.38
CA LEU A 322 -27.59 -23.69 5.27
C LEU A 322 -26.82 -22.37 5.26
N SER A 323 -27.51 -21.27 5.51
CA SER A 323 -26.91 -19.94 5.58
C SER A 323 -25.83 -19.86 6.66
N ASP A 324 -26.12 -20.28 7.89
CA ASP A 324 -25.17 -20.28 9.01
C ASP A 324 -23.92 -21.12 8.66
N LYS A 325 -24.12 -22.29 8.06
CA LYS A 325 -23.03 -23.21 7.69
C LYS A 325 -22.18 -22.66 6.54
N ALA A 326 -22.82 -22.11 5.51
CA ALA A 326 -22.13 -21.46 4.39
C ALA A 326 -21.30 -20.27 4.88
N ASN A 327 -21.86 -19.43 5.75
CA ASN A 327 -21.15 -18.30 6.34
C ASN A 327 -19.93 -18.76 7.16
N LEU A 328 -20.05 -19.83 7.96
CA LEU A 328 -18.90 -20.43 8.68
C LEU A 328 -17.77 -20.90 7.76
N ILE A 329 -18.10 -21.42 6.58
CA ILE A 329 -17.11 -21.85 5.58
C ILE A 329 -16.45 -20.64 4.90
N LEU A 330 -17.18 -19.55 4.70
CA LEU A 330 -16.68 -18.32 4.05
C LEU A 330 -15.90 -17.40 5.01
N LEU A 331 -16.18 -17.45 6.31
CA LEU A 331 -15.59 -16.60 7.36
C LEU A 331 -14.05 -16.63 7.51
N PRO A 332 -13.33 -17.77 7.31
CA PRO A 332 -11.89 -17.86 7.61
C PRO A 332 -10.98 -16.94 6.78
N PHE A 333 -11.52 -16.25 5.76
CA PHE A 333 -10.78 -15.30 4.92
C PHE A 333 -11.18 -13.84 5.17
N ALA A 334 -11.50 -13.49 6.42
CA ALA A 334 -11.25 -12.13 6.89
C ALA A 334 -9.76 -11.83 6.66
N THR A 335 -9.48 -11.16 5.54
CA THR A 335 -8.15 -10.94 4.95
C THR A 335 -7.09 -10.71 6.02
N THR A 336 -5.84 -11.15 5.83
CA THR A 336 -4.72 -10.82 6.73
C THR A 336 -4.73 -9.34 7.11
N TYR A 337 -5.18 -8.48 6.21
CA TYR A 337 -5.48 -7.08 6.45
C TYR A 337 -6.48 -6.79 7.60
N SER A 338 -7.60 -7.49 7.75
CA SER A 338 -8.54 -7.30 8.88
C SER A 338 -7.89 -7.68 10.21
N VAL A 339 -7.10 -8.75 10.21
CA VAL A 339 -6.31 -9.18 11.37
C VAL A 339 -5.19 -8.18 11.68
N GLU A 340 -4.44 -7.75 10.67
CA GLU A 340 -3.37 -6.73 10.75
C GLU A 340 -3.93 -5.35 11.10
N THR A 341 -5.14 -5.00 10.67
CA THR A 341 -5.85 -3.78 11.04
C THR A 341 -6.24 -3.85 12.51
N GLY A 342 -6.79 -4.96 12.97
CA GLY A 342 -7.05 -5.20 14.40
C GLY A 342 -5.77 -5.15 15.24
N PHE A 343 -4.66 -5.72 14.77
CA PHE A 343 -3.36 -5.60 15.45
C PHE A 343 -2.81 -4.17 15.43
N SER A 344 -3.00 -3.44 14.33
CA SER A 344 -2.59 -2.03 14.20
C SER A 344 -3.40 -1.14 15.13
N GLU A 345 -4.70 -1.37 15.25
CA GLU A 345 -5.58 -0.72 16.23
C GLU A 345 -5.12 -1.02 17.66
N TYR A 346 -4.94 -2.29 18.00
CA TYR A 346 -4.44 -2.70 19.32
C TYR A 346 -3.12 -2.00 19.68
N THR A 347 -2.21 -1.89 18.71
CA THR A 347 -0.92 -1.22 18.87
C THR A 347 -1.08 0.30 19.00
N ALA A 348 -2.02 0.91 18.28
CA ALA A 348 -2.36 2.33 18.39
C ALA A 348 -3.00 2.67 19.75
N THR A 349 -3.84 1.80 20.30
CA THR A 349 -4.43 1.96 21.63
C THR A 349 -3.35 1.90 22.71
N LYS A 350 -2.38 0.99 22.58
CA LYS A 350 -1.23 0.89 23.51
C LYS A 350 -0.27 2.09 23.48
N THR A 351 -0.23 2.85 22.38
CA THR A 351 0.66 4.00 22.20
C THR A 351 0.02 5.35 22.51
N LYS A 352 -1.31 5.43 22.66
CA LYS A 352 -2.01 6.64 23.13
C LYS A 352 -2.13 6.74 24.66
N TYR A 353 -1.94 5.64 25.38
CA TYR A 353 -2.02 5.56 26.85
C TYR A 353 -0.66 5.34 27.54
N ARG A 354 0.44 5.59 26.84
CA ARG A 354 1.80 5.72 27.38
C ARG A 354 2.37 7.03 26.90
#